data_AF-A0A660ZBI3-F1
#
_entry.id   AF-A0A660ZBI3-F1
#
_cell.length_a   1.000
_cell.length_b   1.000
_cell.length_c   1.000
_cell.angle_alpha   90.00
_cell.angle_beta   90.00
_cell.angle_gamma   90.00
#
_symmetry.space_group_name_H-M   'P 1'
#
loop_
_entity.id
_entity.type
_entity.pdbx_description
1 polymer ?
#
loop_
_entity_poly.entity_id
_entity_poly.type
_entity_poly.pdbx_seq_one_letter_code
_entity_poly.pdbx_strand_id
1 'polypeptide(L)'
;PRGIIVEQAPLRQIKLPARLTQSIEEKLQAEQESQRMAFILQKEEQEAERKLIEAKGISDYNNVVNASLTDRILKQKGIDATLKLAGSSNSKVVVIGSGKDGLPLILGGN
;
A
#
# COMPACT_ATOMS: atom_id res chain seq x y z
N PRO A 1 -28.45 -32.23 67.96
CA PRO A 1 -28.59 -32.04 66.50
C PRO A 1 -27.52 -31.08 65.96
N ARG A 2 -26.51 -31.57 65.22
CA ARG A 2 -25.50 -30.71 64.61
C ARG A 2 -26.02 -30.18 63.28
N GLY A 3 -26.42 -28.90 63.28
CA GLY A 3 -26.82 -28.17 62.09
C GLY A 3 -25.60 -27.71 61.32
N ILE A 4 -25.43 -28.20 60.10
CA ILE A 4 -24.44 -27.71 59.15
C ILE A 4 -25.21 -26.98 58.07
N ILE A 5 -24.92 -25.69 57.87
CA ILE A 5 -25.49 -24.87 56.81
C ILE A 5 -24.38 -24.68 55.77
N VAL A 6 -24.62 -25.16 54.54
CA VAL A 6 -23.66 -25.04 53.43
C VAL A 6 -23.95 -23.74 52.69
N GLU A 7 -23.03 -22.78 52.71
CA GLU A 7 -23.21 -21.48 52.06
C GLU A 7 -22.87 -21.51 50.56
N GLN A 8 -21.84 -22.27 50.14
CA GLN A 8 -21.51 -22.48 48.73
C GLN A 8 -20.59 -23.70 48.53
N ALA A 9 -20.86 -24.48 47.48
CA ALA A 9 -20.06 -25.63 47.07
C ALA A 9 -19.44 -25.37 45.68
N PRO A 10 -18.19 -24.87 45.62
CA PRO A 10 -17.52 -24.65 44.33
C PRO A 10 -17.17 -25.98 43.67
N LEU A 11 -17.60 -26.16 42.42
CA LEU A 11 -17.19 -27.27 41.56
C LEU A 11 -15.68 -27.20 41.32
N ARG A 12 -14.91 -28.13 41.91
CA ARG A 12 -13.45 -28.13 41.79
C ARG A 12 -12.93 -28.68 40.46
N GLN A 13 -13.63 -29.62 39.82
CA GLN A 13 -13.14 -30.23 38.57
C GLN A 13 -14.24 -30.96 37.81
N ILE A 14 -14.51 -30.55 36.57
CA ILE A 14 -15.37 -31.27 35.63
C ILE A 14 -14.45 -32.05 34.70
N LYS A 15 -14.45 -33.38 34.78
CA LYS A 15 -13.74 -34.24 33.82
C LYS A 15 -14.67 -34.54 32.65
N LEU A 16 -14.44 -33.86 31.53
CA LEU A 16 -15.17 -34.13 30.29
C LEU A 16 -14.66 -35.44 29.66
N PRO A 17 -15.54 -36.25 29.03
CA PRO A 17 -15.13 -37.42 28.27
C PRO A 17 -14.23 -37.01 27.09
N ALA A 18 -13.20 -37.80 26.80
CA ALA A 18 -12.17 -37.46 25.80
C ALA A 18 -12.75 -37.07 24.42
N ARG A 19 -13.82 -37.72 23.97
CA ARG A 19 -14.49 -37.40 22.70
C ARG A 19 -15.09 -35.98 22.68
N LEU A 20 -15.68 -35.55 23.79
CA LEU A 20 -16.31 -34.23 23.86
C LEU A 20 -15.25 -33.13 23.89
N THR A 21 -14.14 -33.33 24.62
CA THR A 21 -13.01 -32.40 24.64
C THR A 21 -12.42 -32.23 23.24
N GLN A 22 -12.20 -33.33 22.51
CA GLN A 22 -11.69 -33.30 21.15
C GLN A 22 -12.60 -32.51 20.20
N SER A 23 -13.91 -32.77 20.22
CA SER A 23 -14.85 -32.03 19.37
C SER A 23 -14.94 -30.54 19.72
N ILE A 24 -14.74 -30.17 20.99
CA ILE A 24 -14.68 -28.77 21.42
C ILE A 24 -13.40 -28.11 20.89
N GLU A 25 -12.25 -28.77 21.00
CA GLU A 25 -10.98 -28.27 20.47
C GLU A 25 -11.02 -28.09 18.95
N GLU A 26 -11.53 -29.07 18.22
CA GLU A 26 -11.71 -28.99 16.76
C GLU A 26 -12.63 -27.83 16.37
N LYS A 27 -13.75 -27.66 17.09
CA LYS A 27 -14.66 -26.53 16.85
C LYS A 27 -13.99 -25.19 17.14
N LEU A 28 -13.29 -25.06 18.26
CA LEU A 28 -12.58 -23.83 18.63
C LEU A 28 -11.50 -23.49 17.61
N GLN A 29 -10.77 -24.49 17.11
CA GLN A 29 -9.77 -24.30 16.07
C GLN A 29 -10.41 -23.82 14.76
N ALA A 30 -11.49 -24.47 14.31
CA ALA A 30 -12.21 -24.06 13.11
C ALA A 30 -12.78 -22.64 13.22
N GLU A 31 -13.32 -22.26 14.39
CA GLU A 31 -13.81 -20.89 14.63
C GLU A 31 -12.67 -19.86 14.55
N GLN A 32 -11.50 -20.16 15.15
CA GLN A 32 -10.33 -19.27 15.08
C GLN A 32 -9.78 -19.15 13.66
N GLU A 33 -9.73 -20.25 12.90
CA GLU A 33 -9.32 -20.24 11.50
C GLU A 33 -10.27 -19.41 10.64
N SER A 34 -11.58 -19.56 10.84
CA SER A 34 -12.59 -18.75 10.14
C SER A 34 -12.45 -17.26 10.46
N GLN A 35 -12.26 -16.90 11.74
CA GLN A 35 -12.06 -15.50 12.15
C GLN A 35 -10.78 -14.92 11.54
N ARG A 36 -9.69 -15.69 11.53
CA ARG A 36 -8.44 -15.30 10.89
C ARG A 36 -8.62 -15.07 9.39
N MET A 37 -9.32 -15.97 8.70
CA MET A 37 -9.56 -15.83 7.27
C MET A 37 -10.43 -14.62 6.95
N ALA A 38 -11.47 -14.37 7.73
CA ALA A 38 -12.30 -13.17 7.59
C ALA A 38 -11.46 -11.89 7.76
N PHE A 39 -10.58 -11.85 8.76
CA PHE A 39 -9.68 -10.72 8.97
C PHE A 39 -8.70 -10.52 7.80
N ILE A 40 -8.14 -11.60 7.25
CA ILE A 40 -7.28 -11.53 6.07
C ILE A 40 -8.06 -10.97 4.87
N LEU A 41 -9.26 -11.48 4.61
CA LEU A 41 -10.08 -11.02 3.49
C LEU A 41 -10.41 -9.52 3.62
N GLN A 42 -10.83 -9.07 4.81
CA GLN A 42 -11.10 -7.67 5.08
C GLN A 42 -9.86 -6.79 4.88
N LYS A 43 -8.69 -7.27 5.31
CA LYS A 43 -7.43 -6.56 5.10
C LYS A 43 -7.10 -6.41 3.62
N GLU A 44 -7.25 -7.49 2.83
CA GLU A 44 -6.99 -7.46 1.39
C GLU A 44 -7.98 -6.55 0.65
N GLU A 45 -9.25 -6.50 1.07
CA GLU A 45 -10.25 -5.57 0.53
C GLU A 45 -9.86 -4.12 0.79
N GLN A 46 -9.46 -3.78 2.02
CA GLN A 46 -8.98 -2.44 2.37
C GLN A 46 -7.71 -2.06 1.61
N GLU A 47 -6.79 -3.01 1.41
CA GLU A 47 -5.59 -2.80 0.62
C GLU A 47 -5.90 -2.56 -0.87
N ALA A 48 -6.89 -3.26 -1.43
CA ALA A 48 -7.36 -3.05 -2.79
C ALA A 48 -8.00 -1.66 -2.93
N GLU A 49 -8.87 -1.27 -2.00
CA GLU A 49 -9.50 0.05 -1.97
C GLU A 49 -8.44 1.17 -1.86
N ARG A 50 -7.45 1.00 -0.98
CA ARG A 50 -6.33 1.94 -0.84
C ARG A 50 -5.61 2.15 -2.16
N LYS A 51 -5.25 1.07 -2.87
CA LYS A 51 -4.57 1.13 -4.18
C LYS A 51 -5.42 1.82 -5.24
N LEU A 52 -6.74 1.59 -5.24
CA LEU A 52 -7.66 2.27 -6.16
C LEU A 52 -7.70 3.78 -5.90
N ILE A 53 -7.80 4.19 -4.64
CA ILE A 53 -7.80 5.60 -4.25
C ILE A 53 -6.47 6.27 -4.64
N GLU A 54 -5.34 5.60 -4.39
CA GLU A 54 -4.02 6.08 -4.77
C GLU A 54 -3.87 6.27 -6.29
N ALA A 55 -4.28 5.25 -7.06
CA ALA A 55 -4.25 5.32 -8.52
C ALA A 55 -5.13 6.46 -9.07
N LYS A 56 -6.31 6.65 -8.49
CA LYS A 56 -7.21 7.77 -8.83
C LYS A 56 -6.55 9.11 -8.50
N GLY A 57 -5.96 9.25 -7.32
CA GLY A 57 -5.26 10.47 -6.91
C GLY A 57 -4.11 10.83 -7.85
N ILE A 58 -3.33 9.85 -8.29
CA ILE A 58 -2.26 10.05 -9.28
C ILE A 58 -2.83 10.45 -10.64
N SER A 59 -3.92 9.80 -11.09
CA SER A 59 -4.57 10.14 -12.35
C SER A 59 -5.11 11.57 -12.33
N ASP A 60 -5.83 11.95 -11.27
CA ASP A 60 -6.39 13.29 -11.10
C ASP A 60 -5.28 14.34 -11.01
N TYR A 61 -4.22 14.05 -10.25
CA TYR A 61 -3.03 14.91 -10.19
C TYR A 61 -2.42 15.11 -11.58
N ASN A 62 -2.20 14.04 -12.34
CA ASN A 62 -1.65 14.12 -13.69
C ASN A 62 -2.56 14.90 -14.64
N ASN A 63 -3.88 14.72 -14.54
CA ASN A 63 -4.86 15.46 -15.34
C ASN A 63 -4.82 16.96 -15.03
N VAL A 64 -4.78 17.34 -13.75
CA VAL A 64 -4.68 18.74 -13.31
C VAL A 64 -3.34 19.34 -13.74
N VAL A 65 -2.24 18.62 -13.58
CA VAL A 65 -0.91 19.08 -13.99
C VAL A 65 -0.86 19.25 -15.50
N ASN A 66 -1.33 18.29 -16.28
CA ASN A 66 -1.39 18.40 -17.75
C ASN A 66 -2.27 19.56 -18.20
N ALA A 67 -3.41 19.79 -17.56
CA ALA A 67 -4.26 20.96 -17.83
C ALA A 67 -3.55 22.29 -17.48
N SER A 68 -2.71 22.30 -16.44
CA SER A 68 -1.92 23.46 -16.03
C SER A 68 -0.67 23.69 -16.89
N LEU A 69 -0.20 22.68 -17.62
CA LEU A 69 0.97 22.78 -18.51
C LEU A 69 0.56 23.42 -19.84
N THR A 70 0.59 24.75 -19.87
CA THR A 70 0.47 25.50 -21.14
C THR A 70 1.79 25.43 -21.93
N ASP A 71 1.75 25.54 -23.26
CA ASP A 71 2.95 25.56 -24.12
C ASP A 71 4.02 26.56 -23.68
N ARG A 72 3.61 27.68 -23.07
CA ARG A 72 4.52 28.70 -22.53
C ARG A 72 5.28 28.21 -21.29
N ILE A 73 4.63 27.46 -20.41
CA ILE A 73 5.21 26.90 -19.19
C ILE A 73 6.17 25.75 -19.53
N LEU A 74 5.81 24.89 -20.50
CA LEU A 74 6.70 23.85 -21.00
C LEU A 74 7.97 24.43 -21.63
N LYS A 75 7.84 25.48 -22.46
CA LYS A 75 8.98 26.21 -23.02
C LYS A 75 9.85 26.84 -21.94
N GLN A 76 9.25 27.47 -20.93
CA GLN A 76 9.99 28.08 -19.83
C GLN A 76 10.76 27.04 -18.99
N LYS A 77 10.13 25.91 -18.65
CA LYS A 77 10.81 24.79 -17.98
C LYS A 77 11.94 24.19 -18.81
N GLY A 78 11.78 24.12 -20.14
CA GLY A 78 12.83 23.71 -21.07
C GLY A 78 14.03 24.65 -21.07
N ILE A 79 13.78 25.97 -21.03
CA ILE A 79 14.84 26.99 -20.90
C ILE A 79 15.57 26.84 -19.56
N ASP A 80 14.85 26.69 -18.46
CA ASP A 80 15.44 26.52 -17.13
C ASP A 80 16.28 25.24 -17.01
N ALA A 81 15.80 24.13 -17.60
CA ALA A 81 16.54 22.87 -17.67
C ALA A 81 17.82 23.03 -18.50
N THR A 82 17.74 23.73 -19.63
CA THR A 82 18.90 24.02 -20.49
C THR A 82 19.90 24.95 -19.78
N LEU A 83 19.42 25.94 -19.02
CA LEU A 83 20.26 26.84 -18.22
C LEU A 83 21.02 26.09 -17.12
N LYS A 84 20.34 25.17 -16.41
CA LYS A 84 20.98 24.31 -15.39
C LYS A 84 22.02 23.37 -15.99
N LEU A 85 21.75 22.82 -17.18
CA LEU A 85 22.70 21.99 -17.91
C LEU A 85 23.90 22.80 -18.41
N ALA A 86 23.68 24.03 -18.88
CA ALA A 86 24.73 24.95 -19.30
C ALA A 86 25.64 25.42 -18.13
N GLY A 87 25.09 25.49 -16.91
CA GLY A 87 25.85 25.80 -15.70
C GLY A 87 26.55 24.60 -15.05
N SER A 88 26.34 23.38 -15.55
CA SER A 88 26.97 22.16 -15.02
C SER A 88 28.40 22.03 -15.56
N SER A 89 29.35 21.73 -14.69
CA SER A 89 30.80 21.72 -14.97
C SER A 89 31.26 20.67 -16.00
N ASN A 90 30.36 19.83 -16.53
CA ASN A 90 30.69 18.70 -17.40
C ASN A 90 29.92 18.64 -18.74
N SER A 91 29.12 19.65 -19.09
CA SER A 91 28.34 19.64 -20.36
C SER A 91 29.11 20.38 -21.46
N LYS A 92 29.73 19.69 -22.42
CA LYS A 92 30.50 20.38 -23.49
C LYS A 92 29.68 20.78 -24.73
N VAL A 93 28.58 20.11 -25.11
CA VAL A 93 27.64 20.61 -26.15
C VAL A 93 26.23 20.00 -25.96
N VAL A 94 25.17 20.83 -25.95
CA VAL A 94 23.76 20.40 -25.94
C VAL A 94 23.08 20.89 -27.22
N VAL A 95 22.67 19.97 -28.12
CA VAL A 95 21.94 20.30 -29.36
C VAL A 95 20.49 19.85 -29.23
N ILE A 96 19.56 20.80 -29.20
CA ILE A 96 18.10 20.53 -29.12
C ILE A 96 17.55 20.54 -30.55
N GLY A 97 17.36 19.37 -31.13
CA GLY A 97 16.78 19.20 -32.47
C GLY A 97 15.26 19.35 -32.45
N SER A 98 14.74 20.33 -33.19
CA SER A 98 13.30 20.61 -33.35
C SER A 98 12.61 19.67 -34.37
N GLY A 99 12.71 18.35 -34.19
CA GLY A 99 12.11 17.35 -35.09
C GLY A 99 11.21 16.35 -34.35
N LYS A 100 10.12 15.89 -34.99
CA LYS A 100 9.08 15.03 -34.41
C LYS A 100 9.55 13.66 -33.87
N ASP A 101 10.78 13.24 -34.14
CA ASP A 101 11.43 12.00 -33.65
C ASP A 101 12.75 12.29 -32.92
N GLY A 102 12.82 13.41 -32.19
CA GLY A 102 14.04 13.92 -31.53
C GLY A 102 14.59 13.01 -30.43
N LEU A 103 15.36 11.99 -30.81
CA LEU A 103 16.22 11.26 -29.89
C LEU A 103 17.47 12.10 -29.58
N PRO A 104 17.77 12.41 -28.31
CA PRO A 104 18.95 13.17 -27.94
C PRO A 104 20.21 12.33 -28.13
N LEU A 105 21.15 12.80 -28.95
CA LEU A 105 22.47 12.20 -29.12
C LEU A 105 23.49 12.94 -28.26
N ILE A 106 24.15 12.22 -27.35
CA ILE A 106 25.22 12.75 -26.49
C ILE A 106 26.55 12.30 -27.09
N LEU A 107 27.39 13.27 -27.49
CA LEU A 107 28.78 13.01 -27.93
C LEU A 107 29.73 13.52 -26.84
N GLY A 108 30.37 12.57 -26.14
CA GLY A 108 31.36 12.85 -25.10
C GLY A 108 32.76 13.08 -25.69
N GLY A 109 33.52 14.01 -25.10
CA GLY A 109 34.90 14.28 -25.46
C GLY A 109 35.79 14.44 -24.22
N ASN A 110 36.59 13.39 -24.01
CA ASN A 110 37.67 13.14 -23.02
C ASN A 110 37.31 13.14 -21.54
#